data_AF-F9ZSL5-F1
#
_entry.id   AF-F9ZSL5-F1
#
_cell.length_a   1.000
_cell.length_b   1.000
_cell.length_c   1.000
_cell.angle_alpha   90.00
_cell.angle_beta   90.00
_cell.angle_gamma   90.00
#
_symmetry.space_group_name_H-M   'P 1'
#
loop_
_entity.id
_entity.type
_entity.pdbx_description
1 polymer ?
#
loop_
_entity_poly.entity_id
_entity_poly.type
_entity_poly.pdbx_seq_one_letter_code
_entity_poly.pdbx_strand_id
1 'polypeptide(L)'
;MLLCRDALERAGGLARMRAALIDDCTLAGLLKPMGAIWLGLTHDSRSLRAYPRLDEIWSMVARSAYVQLEQKPSRLLLAVTGMTLLYLWPLLALLYGVLTQVWWLWLPAAVALLLAWRMYVPMLRFYSLPWWWGASLFPAAWLYTLMTVDSGRRHYLGRGGAWKGRHYS
;
A
#
# COMPACT_ATOMS: atom_id res chain seq x y z
N MET A 1 -3.99 4.02 18.05
CA MET A 1 -3.36 2.77 18.54
C MET A 1 -3.55 2.70 20.05
N LEU A 2 -3.79 1.51 20.60
CA LEU A 2 -3.82 1.27 22.04
C LEU A 2 -2.55 0.50 22.42
N LEU A 3 -1.89 0.92 23.50
CA LEU A 3 -0.57 0.43 23.88
C LEU A 3 -0.56 0.13 25.38
N CYS A 4 0.12 -0.95 25.79
CA CYS A 4 0.49 -1.13 27.20
C CYS A 4 1.69 -0.24 27.52
N ARG A 5 1.59 0.56 28.58
CA ARG A 5 2.65 1.48 29.01
C ARG A 5 3.97 0.74 29.26
N ASP A 6 3.92 -0.33 30.04
CA ASP A 6 5.12 -1.10 30.42
C ASP A 6 5.83 -1.70 29.20
N ALA A 7 5.08 -2.10 28.18
CA ALA A 7 5.65 -2.59 26.92
C ALA A 7 6.37 -1.48 26.15
N LEU A 8 5.82 -0.26 26.14
CA LEU A 8 6.44 0.90 25.51
C LEU A 8 7.71 1.35 26.23
N GLU A 9 7.70 1.34 27.56
CA GLU A 9 8.86 1.71 28.38
C GLU A 9 10.00 0.70 28.19
N ARG A 10 9.72 -0.62 28.22
CA ARG A 10 10.71 -1.66 27.93
C ARG A 10 11.26 -1.59 26.50
N ALA A 11 10.48 -1.11 25.54
CA ALA A 11 10.92 -0.91 24.16
C ALA A 11 11.86 0.30 23.97
N GLY A 12 12.06 1.12 25.01
CA GLY A 12 12.90 2.32 24.99
C GLY A 12 12.14 3.62 24.74
N GLY A 13 10.80 3.59 24.85
CA GLY A 13 9.93 4.75 24.70
C GLY A 13 9.87 5.34 23.29
N LEU A 14 9.16 6.46 23.16
CA LEU A 14 8.95 7.14 21.87
C LEU A 14 10.22 7.83 21.33
N ALA A 15 11.21 8.08 22.18
CA ALA A 15 12.47 8.71 21.75
C ALA A 15 13.17 7.89 20.65
N ARG A 16 13.04 6.56 20.68
CA ARG A 16 13.68 5.63 19.74
C ARG A 16 13.14 5.72 18.30
N MET A 17 11.96 6.30 18.10
CA MET A 17 11.34 6.47 16.78
C MET A 17 11.31 7.93 16.33
N ARG A 18 12.02 8.85 16.99
CA ARG A 18 12.02 10.28 16.65
C ARG A 18 12.39 10.57 15.18
N ALA A 19 13.23 9.73 14.58
CA ALA A 19 13.67 9.85 13.20
C ALA A 19 12.83 9.00 12.22
N ALA A 20 11.81 8.30 12.69
CA ALA A 20 10.98 7.45 11.85
C ALA A 20 10.11 8.30 10.90
N LEU A 21 9.96 7.83 9.67
CA LEU A 21 9.04 8.42 8.70
C LEU A 21 7.63 7.82 8.81
N ILE A 22 7.52 6.58 9.30
CA ILE A 22 6.28 5.83 9.45
C ILE A 22 6.18 5.34 10.88
N ASP A 23 5.64 6.19 11.75
CA ASP A 23 5.57 5.95 13.19
C ASP A 23 4.89 4.62 13.52
N ASP A 24 3.78 4.30 12.85
CA ASP A 24 2.98 3.09 13.10
C ASP A 24 3.78 1.80 12.90
N CYS A 25 4.47 1.66 11.76
CA CYS A 25 5.27 0.48 11.44
C CYS A 25 6.52 0.40 12.32
N THR A 26 7.16 1.53 12.59
CA THR A 26 8.34 1.57 13.48
C THR A 26 7.95 1.21 14.91
N LEU A 27 6.85 1.76 15.44
CA LEU A 27 6.32 1.41 16.76
C LEU A 27 5.94 -0.06 16.85
N ALA A 28 5.24 -0.60 15.83
CA ALA A 28 4.93 -2.02 15.77
C ALA A 28 6.19 -2.89 15.77
N GLY A 29 7.22 -2.52 15.00
CA GLY A 29 8.51 -3.22 14.98
C GLY A 29 9.21 -3.22 16.34
N LEU A 30 9.16 -2.09 17.07
CA LEU A 30 9.73 -1.97 18.41
C LEU A 30 8.96 -2.77 19.46
N LEU A 31 7.63 -2.87 19.33
CA LEU A 31 6.79 -3.60 20.28
C LEU A 31 6.67 -5.09 19.97
N LYS A 32 6.95 -5.53 18.73
CA LYS A 32 6.81 -6.93 18.31
C LYS A 32 7.61 -7.91 19.18
N PRO A 33 8.84 -7.60 19.64
CA PRO A 33 9.56 -8.47 20.58
C PRO A 33 8.96 -8.48 21.99
N MET A 34 8.13 -7.50 22.35
CA MET A 34 7.54 -7.36 23.68
C MET A 34 6.21 -8.12 23.84
N GLY A 35 5.63 -8.62 22.75
CA GLY A 35 4.39 -9.39 22.78
C GLY A 35 3.65 -9.48 21.44
N ALA A 36 2.47 -10.10 21.48
CA ALA A 36 1.59 -10.17 20.32
C ALA A 36 1.05 -8.79 19.94
N ILE A 37 0.95 -8.54 18.64
CA ILE A 37 0.32 -7.34 18.08
C ILE A 37 -0.96 -7.80 17.40
N TRP A 38 -2.06 -7.11 17.70
CA TRP A 38 -3.34 -7.32 17.03
C TRP A 38 -3.65 -6.13 16.13
N LEU A 39 -4.14 -6.44 14.92
CA LEU A 39 -4.64 -5.48 13.95
C LEU A 39 -6.11 -5.80 13.71
N GLY A 40 -6.96 -4.79 13.89
CA GLY A 40 -8.38 -4.91 13.62
C GLY A 40 -8.94 -3.68 12.95
N LEU A 41 -10.08 -3.88 12.31
CA LEU A 41 -10.84 -2.84 11.65
C LEU A 41 -11.91 -2.31 12.62
N THR A 42 -12.14 -1.00 12.64
CA THR A 42 -13.17 -0.35 13.44
C THR A 42 -13.86 0.75 12.64
N HIS A 43 -15.15 0.97 12.89
CA HIS A 43 -15.91 2.09 12.35
C HIS A 43 -15.82 3.36 13.24
N ASP A 44 -15.24 3.23 14.44
CA ASP A 44 -15.20 4.28 15.46
C ASP A 44 -14.05 5.27 15.25
N SER A 45 -13.14 4.99 14.32
CA SER A 45 -12.04 5.87 13.95
C SER A 45 -12.27 6.50 12.58
N ARG A 46 -12.15 7.84 12.50
CA ARG A 46 -12.26 8.58 11.25
C ARG A 46 -11.01 9.43 11.04
N SER A 47 -10.45 9.39 9.84
CA SER A 47 -9.37 10.30 9.45
C SER A 47 -9.92 11.72 9.38
N LEU A 48 -9.34 12.64 10.16
CA LEU A 48 -9.62 14.08 10.05
C LEU A 48 -8.95 14.71 8.82
N ARG A 49 -8.03 13.98 8.19
CA ARG A 49 -7.32 14.44 6.99
C ARG A 49 -8.09 14.00 5.76
N ALA A 50 -8.73 14.97 5.10
CA ALA A 50 -9.28 14.80 3.78
C ALA A 50 -8.16 14.93 2.72
N TYR A 51 -8.28 14.15 1.65
CA TYR A 51 -7.44 14.26 0.45
C TYR A 51 -8.36 14.52 -0.75
N PRO A 52 -8.72 15.79 -1.04
CA PRO A 52 -9.68 16.11 -2.08
C PRO A 52 -9.11 15.90 -3.49
N ARG A 53 -7.79 15.83 -3.63
CA ARG A 53 -7.12 15.76 -4.93
C ARG A 53 -6.14 14.59 -5.02
N LEU A 54 -6.00 14.06 -6.23
CA LEU A 54 -5.11 12.93 -6.51
C LEU A 54 -3.64 13.27 -6.26
N ASP A 55 -3.21 14.52 -6.49
CA ASP A 55 -1.82 14.95 -6.25
C ASP A 55 -1.45 14.90 -4.77
N GLU A 56 -2.40 15.15 -3.87
CA GLU A 56 -2.16 15.01 -2.44
C GLU A 56 -1.97 13.55 -2.03
N ILE A 57 -2.82 12.65 -2.55
CA ILE A 57 -2.68 11.20 -2.36
C ILE A 57 -1.34 10.72 -2.94
N TRP A 58 -1.01 11.18 -4.14
CA TRP A 58 0.26 10.87 -4.79
C TRP A 58 1.44 11.30 -3.94
N SER A 59 1.44 12.53 -3.44
CA SER A 59 2.50 13.05 -2.59
C SER A 59 2.63 12.29 -1.26
N MET A 60 1.51 11.79 -0.74
CA MET A 60 1.45 11.01 0.49
C MET A 60 2.08 9.63 0.29
N VAL A 61 1.70 8.90 -0.78
CA VAL A 61 2.25 7.58 -1.11
C VAL A 61 3.71 7.68 -1.55
N ALA A 62 4.04 8.63 -2.43
CA ALA A 62 5.39 8.81 -2.96
C ALA A 62 6.42 9.16 -1.87
N ARG A 63 5.97 9.64 -0.70
CA ARG A 63 6.87 9.90 0.44
C ARG A 63 7.28 8.62 1.16
N SER A 64 6.37 7.68 1.35
CA SER A 64 6.56 6.54 2.26
C SER A 64 6.80 5.22 1.55
N ALA A 65 6.30 5.03 0.32
CA ALA A 65 6.30 3.74 -0.36
C ALA A 65 7.69 3.13 -0.51
N TYR A 66 8.69 3.90 -0.92
CA TYR A 66 10.06 3.37 -1.05
C TYR A 66 10.75 3.12 0.30
N VAL A 67 10.36 3.86 1.34
CA VAL A 67 10.85 3.63 2.71
C VAL A 67 10.34 2.31 3.27
N GLN A 68 9.09 1.93 2.97
CA GLN A 68 8.56 0.60 3.31
C GLN A 68 9.33 -0.54 2.63
N LEU A 69 9.93 -0.26 1.46
CA LEU A 69 10.78 -1.19 0.74
C LEU A 69 12.25 -1.15 1.19
N GLU A 70 12.53 -0.58 2.37
CA GLU A 70 13.87 -0.38 2.93
C GLU A 70 14.83 0.35 1.97
N GLN A 71 14.29 1.16 1.04
CA GLN A 71 15.08 1.86 0.02
C GLN A 71 15.97 0.93 -0.82
N LYS A 72 15.60 -0.35 -0.95
CA LYS A 72 16.34 -1.35 -1.73
C LYS A 72 15.75 -1.45 -3.15
N PRO A 73 16.53 -1.18 -4.22
CA PRO A 73 16.01 -1.25 -5.60
C PRO A 73 15.52 -2.65 -6.00
N SER A 74 16.11 -3.73 -5.45
CA SER A 74 15.62 -5.09 -5.68
C SER A 74 14.20 -5.32 -5.17
N ARG A 75 13.84 -4.75 -4.02
CA ARG A 75 12.49 -4.84 -3.45
C ARG A 75 11.49 -4.00 -4.22
N LEU A 76 11.91 -2.86 -4.76
CA LEU A 76 11.09 -2.06 -5.66
C LEU A 76 10.79 -2.82 -6.95
N LEU A 77 11.81 -3.44 -7.57
CA LEU A 77 11.61 -4.25 -8.76
C LEU A 77 10.66 -5.42 -8.47
N LEU A 78 10.86 -6.13 -7.36
CA LEU A 78 9.97 -7.21 -6.94
C LEU A 78 8.53 -6.73 -6.73
N ALA A 79 8.33 -5.59 -6.04
CA ALA A 79 7.01 -5.04 -5.79
C ALA A 79 6.31 -4.61 -7.09
N VAL A 80 7.02 -3.93 -8.00
CA VAL A 80 6.47 -3.50 -9.29
C VAL A 80 6.12 -4.70 -10.17
N THR A 81 7.00 -5.70 -10.24
CA THR A 81 6.74 -6.95 -10.96
C THR A 81 5.53 -7.67 -10.36
N GLY A 82 5.47 -7.83 -9.04
CA GLY A 82 4.33 -8.45 -8.36
C GLY A 82 3.02 -7.73 -8.60
N MET A 83 2.99 -6.40 -8.47
CA MET A 83 1.80 -5.58 -8.76
C MET A 83 1.37 -5.68 -10.22
N THR A 84 2.33 -5.67 -11.15
CA THR A 84 2.06 -5.81 -12.59
C THR A 84 1.47 -7.18 -12.90
N LEU A 85 2.05 -8.26 -12.36
CA LEU A 85 1.57 -9.62 -12.57
C LEU A 85 0.20 -9.89 -11.94
N LEU A 86 -0.09 -9.29 -10.78
CA LEU A 86 -1.35 -9.49 -10.08
C LEU A 86 -2.50 -8.65 -10.64
N TYR A 87 -2.23 -7.40 -11.04
CA TYR A 87 -3.30 -6.44 -11.35
C TYR A 87 -3.35 -6.01 -12.81
N LEU A 88 -2.21 -5.92 -13.52
CA LEU A 88 -2.19 -5.48 -14.92
C LEU A 88 -2.21 -6.66 -15.90
N TRP A 89 -1.38 -7.67 -15.66
CA TRP A 89 -1.25 -8.83 -16.54
C TRP A 89 -2.57 -9.57 -16.77
N PRO A 90 -3.41 -9.85 -15.76
CA PRO A 90 -4.68 -10.54 -15.99
C PRO A 90 -5.66 -9.70 -16.82
N LEU A 91 -5.61 -8.36 -16.72
CA LEU A 91 -6.41 -7.49 -17.59
C LEU A 91 -5.96 -7.59 -19.05
N LEU A 92 -4.65 -7.51 -19.30
CA LEU A 92 -4.10 -7.61 -20.65
C LEU A 92 -4.32 -9.00 -21.25
N ALA A 93 -4.13 -10.05 -20.46
CA ALA A 93 -4.35 -11.44 -20.86
C ALA A 93 -5.84 -11.71 -21.18
N LEU A 94 -6.76 -11.15 -20.40
CA LEU A 94 -8.19 -11.24 -20.69
C LEU A 94 -8.52 -10.56 -22.02
N LEU A 95 -8.08 -9.31 -22.22
CA LEU A 95 -8.35 -8.55 -23.44
C LEU A 95 -7.76 -9.23 -24.68
N TYR A 96 -6.48 -9.57 -24.64
CA TYR A 96 -5.80 -10.23 -25.76
C TYR A 96 -6.39 -11.62 -26.04
N GLY A 97 -6.67 -12.41 -25.00
CA GLY A 97 -7.24 -13.75 -25.16
C GLY A 97 -8.66 -13.73 -25.74
N VAL A 98 -9.49 -12.74 -25.37
CA VAL A 98 -10.83 -12.56 -25.96
C VAL A 98 -10.70 -12.14 -27.44
N LEU A 99 -9.81 -11.20 -27.75
CA LEU A 99 -9.62 -10.73 -29.14
C LEU A 99 -9.07 -11.82 -30.07
N THR A 100 -8.17 -12.67 -29.56
CA THR A 100 -7.55 -13.76 -30.32
C THR A 100 -8.30 -15.09 -30.22
N GLN A 101 -9.40 -15.13 -29.46
CA GLN A 101 -10.19 -16.35 -29.17
C GLN A 101 -9.37 -17.49 -28.55
N VAL A 102 -8.31 -17.14 -27.80
CA VAL A 102 -7.41 -18.09 -27.14
C VAL A 102 -7.92 -18.40 -25.74
N TRP A 103 -8.66 -19.51 -25.62
CA TRP A 103 -9.35 -19.90 -24.38
C TRP A 103 -8.44 -20.11 -23.17
N TRP A 104 -7.27 -20.69 -23.37
CA TRP A 104 -6.33 -20.97 -22.28
C TRP A 104 -5.71 -19.70 -21.70
N LEU A 105 -5.84 -18.55 -22.37
CA LEU A 105 -5.34 -17.27 -21.90
C LEU A 105 -6.45 -16.45 -21.21
N TRP A 106 -7.62 -16.30 -21.84
CA TRP A 106 -8.68 -15.46 -21.27
C TRP A 106 -9.39 -16.11 -20.08
N LEU A 107 -9.52 -17.43 -20.04
CA LEU A 107 -10.21 -18.14 -18.96
C LEU A 107 -9.51 -17.99 -17.60
N PRO A 108 -8.21 -18.31 -17.44
CA PRO A 108 -7.53 -18.11 -16.16
C PRO A 108 -7.42 -16.63 -15.79
N ALA A 109 -7.28 -15.73 -16.78
CA ALA A 109 -7.29 -14.30 -16.55
C ALA A 109 -8.62 -13.81 -15.96
N ALA A 110 -9.76 -14.25 -16.52
CA ALA A 110 -11.09 -13.94 -16.00
C ALA A 110 -11.26 -14.44 -14.55
N VAL A 111 -10.80 -15.66 -14.26
CA VAL A 111 -10.85 -16.24 -12.91
C VAL A 111 -10.01 -15.42 -11.93
N ALA A 112 -8.78 -15.05 -12.31
CA ALA A 112 -7.90 -14.23 -11.47
C ALA A 112 -8.53 -12.87 -11.13
N LEU A 113 -9.11 -12.20 -12.13
CA LEU A 113 -9.80 -10.92 -11.94
C LEU A 113 -11.03 -11.06 -11.03
N LEU A 114 -11.81 -12.13 -11.20
CA LEU A 114 -12.98 -12.41 -10.36
C LEU A 114 -12.58 -12.69 -8.92
N LEU A 115 -11.50 -13.44 -8.69
CA LEU A 115 -10.97 -13.71 -7.35
C LEU A 115 -10.46 -12.42 -6.69
N ALA A 116 -9.73 -11.58 -7.42
CA ALA A 116 -9.27 -10.29 -6.91
C ALA A 116 -10.45 -9.39 -6.52
N TRP A 117 -11.48 -9.30 -7.39
CA TRP A 117 -12.71 -8.59 -7.09
C TRP A 117 -13.40 -9.15 -5.84
N ARG A 118 -13.57 -10.48 -5.76
CA ARG A 118 -14.21 -11.16 -4.63
C ARG A 118 -13.48 -10.91 -3.31
N MET A 119 -12.15 -10.92 -3.31
CA MET A 119 -11.32 -10.63 -2.13
C MET A 119 -11.45 -9.18 -1.67
N TYR A 120 -11.81 -8.26 -2.57
CA TYR A 120 -12.00 -6.85 -2.25
C TYR A 120 -13.43 -6.52 -1.75
N VAL A 121 -14.43 -7.35 -2.04
CA VAL A 121 -15.83 -7.16 -1.62
C VAL A 121 -15.99 -6.95 -0.09
N PRO A 122 -15.33 -7.70 0.81
CA PRO A 122 -15.44 -7.46 2.25
C PRO A 122 -15.04 -6.03 2.65
N MET A 123 -14.02 -5.46 1.98
CA MET A 123 -13.57 -4.09 2.21
C MET A 123 -14.62 -3.08 1.74
N LEU A 124 -15.24 -3.30 0.58
CA LEU A 124 -16.33 -2.46 0.08
C LEU A 124 -17.52 -2.46 1.04
N ARG A 125 -17.90 -3.64 1.54
CA ARG A 125 -18.98 -3.79 2.54
C ARG A 125 -18.64 -3.07 3.84
N PHE A 126 -17.40 -3.19 4.31
CA PHE A 126 -16.93 -2.48 5.49
C PHE A 126 -17.08 -0.96 5.32
N TYR A 127 -16.75 -0.40 4.15
CA TYR A 127 -16.96 1.03 3.89
C TYR A 127 -18.36 1.40 3.38
N SER A 128 -19.33 0.48 3.40
CA SER A 128 -20.69 0.69 2.88
C SER A 128 -20.72 1.19 1.42
N LEU A 129 -19.76 0.76 0.61
CA LEU A 129 -19.66 1.08 -0.81
C LEU A 129 -20.38 0.03 -1.67
N PRO A 130 -20.97 0.42 -2.80
CA PRO A 130 -21.62 -0.54 -3.68
C PRO A 130 -20.61 -1.45 -4.39
N TRP A 131 -21.03 -2.67 -4.72
CA TRP A 131 -20.16 -3.74 -5.21
C TRP A 131 -19.44 -3.43 -6.54
N TRP A 132 -20.02 -2.57 -7.38
CA TRP A 132 -19.42 -2.16 -8.66
C TRP A 132 -18.17 -1.30 -8.47
N TRP A 133 -17.97 -0.68 -7.31
CA TRP A 133 -16.69 -0.06 -6.95
C TRP A 133 -15.54 -1.07 -6.92
N GLY A 134 -15.82 -2.37 -6.92
CA GLY A 134 -14.75 -3.35 -7.04
C GLY A 134 -13.96 -3.24 -8.36
N ALA A 135 -14.54 -2.65 -9.41
CA ALA A 135 -13.80 -2.33 -10.63
C ALA A 135 -12.72 -1.26 -10.42
N SER A 136 -12.84 -0.40 -9.40
CA SER A 136 -11.83 0.63 -9.09
C SER A 136 -10.54 0.05 -8.54
N LEU A 137 -10.53 -1.24 -8.13
CA LEU A 137 -9.35 -1.93 -7.62
C LEU A 137 -8.19 -1.87 -8.62
N PHE A 138 -8.46 -2.15 -9.90
CA PHE A 138 -7.44 -2.21 -10.93
C PHE A 138 -6.79 -0.86 -11.26
N PRO A 139 -7.54 0.22 -11.57
CA PRO A 139 -6.93 1.53 -11.77
C PRO A 139 -6.25 2.05 -10.49
N ALA A 140 -6.80 1.75 -9.30
CA ALA A 140 -6.17 2.13 -8.03
C ALA A 140 -4.83 1.40 -7.82
N ALA A 141 -4.76 0.09 -8.09
CA ALA A 141 -3.53 -0.69 -7.99
C ALA A 141 -2.46 -0.19 -8.98
N TRP A 142 -2.86 0.19 -10.19
CA TRP A 142 -1.95 0.76 -11.18
C TRP A 142 -1.41 2.12 -10.73
N LEU A 143 -2.29 3.03 -10.28
CA LEU A 143 -1.88 4.32 -9.72
C LEU A 143 -0.92 4.13 -8.53
N TYR A 144 -1.22 3.21 -7.62
CA TYR A 144 -0.36 2.89 -6.48
C TYR A 144 1.03 2.40 -6.94
N THR A 145 1.08 1.56 -7.97
CA THR A 145 2.34 1.07 -8.55
C THR A 145 3.17 2.23 -9.11
N LEU A 146 2.54 3.15 -9.86
CA LEU A 146 3.21 4.33 -10.40
C LEU A 146 3.70 5.27 -9.28
N MET A 147 2.89 5.49 -8.25
CA MET A 147 3.28 6.26 -7.06
C MET A 147 4.48 5.63 -6.33
N THR A 148 4.56 4.31 -6.29
CA THR A 148 5.67 3.56 -5.68
C THR A 148 6.96 3.71 -6.49
N VAL A 149 6.88 3.63 -7.82
CA VAL A 149 8.02 3.91 -8.70
C VAL A 149 8.47 5.37 -8.57
N ASP A 150 7.52 6.31 -8.54
CA ASP A 150 7.80 7.73 -8.33
C ASP A 150 8.47 8.00 -6.97
N SER A 151 8.09 7.27 -5.93
CA SER A 151 8.75 7.29 -4.62
C SER A 151 10.24 6.95 -4.73
N GLY A 152 10.56 5.85 -5.42
CA GLY A 152 11.93 5.45 -5.69
C GLY A 152 12.68 6.53 -6.47
N ARG A 153 12.10 7.04 -7.56
CA ARG A 153 12.70 8.12 -8.36
C ARG A 153 13.03 9.35 -7.51
N ARG A 154 12.09 9.79 -6.66
CA ARG A 154 12.30 10.95 -5.76
C ARG A 154 13.43 10.72 -4.77
N HIS A 155 13.59 9.50 -4.25
CA HIS A 155 14.68 9.17 -3.35
C HIS A 155 16.04 9.35 -4.00
N TYR A 156 16.25 8.81 -5.21
CA TYR A 156 17.50 8.99 -5.96
C TYR A 156 17.76 10.43 -6.40
N LEU A 157 16.71 11.23 -6.57
CA LEU A 157 16.82 12.66 -6.88
C LEU A 157 17.08 13.55 -5.63
N GLY A 158 17.34 12.97 -4.46
CA GLY A 158 17.55 13.72 -3.21
C GLY A 158 16.29 14.42 -2.67
N ARG A 159 15.12 14.14 -3.26
CA ARG A 159 13.80 14.65 -2.84
C ARG A 159 13.02 13.65 -1.99
N GLY A 160 13.63 12.51 -1.67
CA GLY A 160 13.06 11.49 -0.79
C GLY A 160 12.92 12.02 0.64
N GLY A 161 11.77 11.76 1.27
CA GLY A 161 11.56 12.10 2.69
C GLY A 161 11.26 13.56 3.00
N ALA A 162 11.14 14.46 2.01
CA ALA A 162 10.82 15.86 2.28
C ALA A 162 9.42 16.01 2.93
N TRP A 163 9.41 16.28 4.24
CA TRP A 163 8.20 16.63 4.99
C TRP A 163 8.43 17.92 5.77
N LYS A 164 7.68 18.97 5.44
CA LYS A 164 7.77 20.30 6.10
C LYS A 164 9.22 20.84 6.19
N GLY A 165 10.00 20.71 5.11
CA GLY A 165 11.39 21.19 5.07
C GLY A 165 12.41 20.31 5.81
N ARG A 166 12.01 19.15 6.36
CA ARG A 166 12.94 18.19 6.97
C ARG A 166 13.25 17.07 5.98
N HIS A 167 14.54 16.86 5.75
CA HIS A 167 15.08 15.69 5.07
C HIS A 167 15.50 14.68 6.13
N TYR A 168 14.91 13.49 6.09
CA TYR A 168 15.35 12.36 6.91
C TYR A 168 16.42 11.62 6.10
N SER A 169 17.68 11.90 6.39
CA SER A 169 18.86 11.18 5.90
C SER A 169 19.21 10.04 6.86
#